data_AF-A0A7Z9W0P6-F1
#
_entry.id   AF-A0A7Z9W0P6-F1
#
_cell.length_a   1.000
_cell.length_b   1.000
_cell.length_c   1.000
_cell.angle_alpha   90.00
_cell.angle_beta   90.00
_cell.angle_gamma   90.00
#
_symmetry.space_group_name_H-M   'P 1'
#
loop_
_entity.id
_entity.type
_entity.pdbx_description
1 polymer ?
#
loop_
_entity_poly.entity_id
_entity_poly.type
_entity_poly.pdbx_seq_one_letter_code
_entity_poly.pdbx_strand_id
1 'polypeptide(L)'
;LARLKREREEADQKYNEALTQLDRALARPPELPHAPPAFDDSKISPLNKHWQIIPDDGPSLGGGWRARIASIAWTFIGPILQNQERFNAVLVDHINRNVPHAEETQKATSSIITLVNSHIDEVVAFQSRLIQFVQQLTPFIDTKLYESSTLGRRINEDVASLTDTLEQRTRGMVGAIDGVSDEIRKRWETTLIREQRFVQHVDELRISIGHLQHGIQTIRREIERLATNAKTLDHASPSISQATLDDALDEFTYVGFENLFRGSTEEIRSRLTEYLPYFEGATDVLDLGCGRGEFLDLLRESGVRARGLDINAEMIEECHARALTADVGDALTFLQQQDDRSLGGLFAAQVVEHLEPHYLVRLLAVASQKLRPGSKIILETINPACWFAFFDAYIRDITHVRPLHPDTLKYLLTANGFQQTTVRYSAAFPEDSKLQHVALDAESMTQLDNAVTTLNNNIDKLNDLMFTHLDYAVIGERL
;
A
#
# COMPACT_ATOMS: atom_id res chain seq x y z
N LEU A 1 -28.25 44.06 -10.00
CA LEU A 1 -27.24 44.60 -9.05
C LEU A 1 -27.50 44.19 -7.60
N ALA A 2 -28.62 44.58 -6.96
CA ALA A 2 -28.89 44.23 -5.55
C ALA A 2 -29.01 42.71 -5.27
N ARG A 3 -29.60 41.95 -6.20
CA ARG A 3 -29.71 40.48 -6.12
C ARG A 3 -28.35 39.77 -6.17
N LEU A 4 -27.51 40.14 -7.14
CA LEU A 4 -26.14 39.60 -7.31
C LEU A 4 -25.24 39.95 -6.11
N LYS A 5 -25.42 41.15 -5.53
CA LYS A 5 -24.71 41.55 -4.31
C LYS A 5 -25.09 40.66 -3.12
N ARG A 6 -26.37 40.35 -2.97
CA ARG A 6 -26.88 39.46 -1.92
C ARG A 6 -26.43 38.01 -2.11
N GLU A 7 -26.49 37.49 -3.34
CA GLU A 7 -26.01 36.14 -3.69
C GLU A 7 -24.50 35.99 -3.40
N ARG A 8 -23.71 37.05 -3.65
CA ARG A 8 -22.29 37.10 -3.28
C ARG A 8 -22.08 37.16 -1.77
N GLU A 9 -22.78 38.04 -1.05
CA GLU A 9 -22.67 38.16 0.41
C GLU A 9 -23.05 36.84 1.12
N GLU A 10 -24.04 36.11 0.59
CA GLU A 10 -24.43 34.77 1.08
C GLU A 10 -23.35 33.71 0.81
N ALA A 11 -22.68 33.76 -0.36
CA ALA A 11 -21.58 32.84 -0.68
C ALA A 11 -20.35 33.11 0.19
N ASP A 12 -19.97 34.37 0.38
CA ASP A 12 -18.88 34.79 1.26
C ASP A 12 -19.15 34.37 2.72
N GLN A 13 -20.40 34.49 3.17
CA GLN A 13 -20.80 34.05 4.52
C GLN A 13 -20.66 32.54 4.70
N LYS A 14 -21.15 31.73 3.74
CA LYS A 14 -21.02 30.27 3.77
C LYS A 14 -19.56 29.80 3.74
N TYR A 15 -18.74 30.46 2.93
CA TYR A 15 -17.31 30.16 2.84
C TYR A 15 -16.57 30.46 4.14
N ASN A 16 -16.82 31.64 4.73
CA ASN A 16 -16.25 32.00 6.04
C ASN A 16 -16.72 31.07 7.16
N GLU A 17 -17.96 30.62 7.12
CA GLU A 17 -18.50 29.65 8.07
C GLU A 17 -17.82 28.28 7.93
N ALA A 18 -17.59 27.80 6.71
CA ALA A 18 -16.84 26.57 6.45
C ALA A 18 -15.38 26.64 6.93
N LEU A 19 -14.70 27.76 6.68
CA LEU A 19 -13.34 28.00 7.21
C LEU A 19 -13.32 28.03 8.74
N THR A 20 -14.33 28.63 9.37
CA THR A 20 -14.45 28.67 10.84
C THR A 20 -14.71 27.28 11.42
N GLN A 21 -15.49 26.44 10.73
CA GLN A 21 -15.73 25.05 11.14
C GLN A 21 -14.46 24.20 11.01
N LEU A 22 -13.69 24.40 9.95
CA LEU A 22 -12.42 23.70 9.72
C LEU A 22 -11.37 24.08 10.76
N ASP A 23 -11.23 25.37 11.08
CA ASP A 23 -10.32 25.87 12.12
C ASP A 23 -10.65 25.27 13.50
N ARG A 24 -11.94 25.15 13.84
CA ARG A 24 -12.39 24.52 15.09
C ARG A 24 -12.13 23.01 15.15
N ALA A 25 -12.22 22.31 14.02
CA ALA A 25 -12.00 20.87 13.95
C ALA A 25 -10.51 20.51 14.18
N LEU A 26 -9.60 21.38 13.77
CA LEU A 26 -8.15 21.17 13.91
C LEU A 26 -7.59 21.52 15.30
N ALA A 27 -8.30 22.34 16.07
CA ALA A 27 -7.81 22.88 17.34
C ALA A 27 -7.77 21.88 18.51
N ARG A 28 -8.19 20.61 18.33
CA ARG A 28 -8.28 19.63 19.42
C ARG A 28 -7.67 18.28 19.04
N PRO A 29 -6.35 18.12 19.17
CA PRO A 29 -5.76 16.80 19.11
C PRO A 29 -6.26 15.94 20.29
N PRO A 30 -6.46 14.63 20.09
CA PRO A 30 -6.81 13.72 21.17
C PRO A 30 -5.67 13.63 22.20
N GLU A 31 -5.99 13.65 23.49
CA GLU A 31 -4.99 13.45 24.56
C GLU A 31 -4.44 12.02 24.51
N LEU A 32 -3.14 11.88 24.30
CA LEU A 32 -2.46 10.59 24.37
C LEU A 32 -2.33 10.13 25.82
N PRO A 33 -2.36 8.80 26.09
CA PRO A 33 -2.16 8.27 27.42
C PRO A 33 -0.76 8.61 27.96
N HIS A 34 -0.67 8.83 29.28
CA HIS A 34 0.62 9.06 29.93
C HIS A 34 1.47 7.79 29.97
N ALA A 35 2.80 7.98 29.91
CA ALA A 35 3.73 6.89 30.10
C ALA A 35 3.51 6.21 31.48
N PRO A 36 3.67 4.88 31.58
CA PRO A 36 3.55 4.18 32.84
C PRO A 36 4.56 4.72 33.88
N PRO A 37 4.22 4.67 35.19
CA PRO A 37 5.08 5.19 36.25
C PRO A 37 6.39 4.40 36.36
N ALA A 38 7.44 5.05 36.86
CA ALA A 38 8.74 4.42 37.04
C ALA A 38 8.72 3.37 38.17
N PHE A 39 9.66 2.42 38.11
CA PHE A 39 9.86 1.49 39.21
C PHE A 39 10.26 2.23 40.49
N ASP A 40 9.69 1.81 41.61
CA ASP A 40 9.96 2.41 42.92
C ASP A 40 11.22 1.81 43.54
N ASP A 41 12.36 2.48 43.34
CA ASP A 41 13.65 2.12 43.91
C ASP A 41 13.64 2.02 45.44
N SER A 42 12.69 2.68 46.11
CA SER A 42 12.53 2.60 47.56
C SER A 42 12.03 1.23 48.03
N LYS A 43 11.46 0.41 47.13
CA LYS A 43 11.01 -0.97 47.42
C LYS A 43 12.06 -2.02 47.09
N ILE A 44 12.90 -1.76 46.09
CA ILE A 44 13.96 -2.69 45.64
C ILE A 44 15.17 -2.61 46.57
N SER A 45 15.52 -1.41 47.05
CA SER A 45 16.67 -1.20 47.93
C SER A 45 16.60 -1.99 49.26
N PRO A 46 15.45 -2.09 49.94
CA PRO A 46 15.29 -2.96 51.11
C PRO A 46 15.42 -4.46 50.79
N LEU A 47 14.87 -4.92 49.65
CA LEU A 47 14.99 -6.33 49.23
C LEU A 47 16.46 -6.73 49.06
N ASN A 48 17.26 -5.85 48.44
CA ASN A 48 18.70 -6.06 48.24
C ASN A 48 19.51 -6.09 49.55
N LYS A 49 19.01 -5.49 50.63
CA LYS A 49 19.70 -5.44 51.93
C LYS A 49 19.31 -6.55 52.90
N HIS A 50 18.09 -7.08 52.80
CA HIS A 50 17.51 -7.96 53.81
C HIS A 50 17.30 -9.41 53.33
N TRP A 51 17.75 -9.75 52.11
CA TRP A 51 17.60 -11.12 51.60
C TRP A 51 18.51 -12.12 52.31
N GLN A 52 19.68 -11.68 52.77
CA GLN A 52 20.60 -12.44 53.62
C GLN A 52 20.03 -12.50 55.04
N ILE A 53 19.63 -13.70 55.45
CA ILE A 53 19.07 -13.95 56.78
C ILE A 53 20.17 -14.50 57.71
N ILE A 54 21.17 -15.16 57.13
CA ILE A 54 22.31 -15.74 57.83
C ILE A 54 23.55 -14.86 57.60
N PRO A 55 24.30 -14.49 58.66
CA PRO A 55 25.59 -13.80 58.50
C PRO A 55 26.59 -14.65 57.71
N ASP A 56 27.47 -14.03 56.93
CA ASP A 56 28.48 -14.73 56.10
C ASP A 56 29.39 -15.68 56.93
N ASP A 57 29.64 -15.34 58.20
CA ASP A 57 30.45 -16.13 59.14
C ASP A 57 29.65 -17.20 59.92
N GLY A 58 28.35 -17.33 59.62
CA GLY A 58 27.40 -18.13 60.40
C GLY A 58 27.07 -17.52 61.78
N PRO A 59 26.18 -18.15 62.55
CA PRO A 59 25.84 -17.65 63.88
C PRO A 59 27.07 -17.78 64.82
N SER A 60 27.41 -16.70 65.52
CA SER A 60 28.48 -16.70 66.52
C SER A 60 28.07 -17.46 67.79
N LEU A 61 28.24 -18.78 67.74
CA LEU A 61 28.03 -19.67 68.86
C LEU A 61 29.28 -19.60 69.74
N GLY A 62 29.27 -18.77 70.79
CA GLY A 62 30.43 -18.57 71.69
C GLY A 62 30.92 -19.86 72.42
N GLY A 63 31.60 -19.72 73.57
CA GLY A 63 32.10 -20.86 74.34
C GLY A 63 31.12 -21.41 75.40
N GLY A 64 31.18 -22.71 75.69
CA GLY A 64 30.53 -23.34 76.86
C GLY A 64 29.26 -24.16 76.57
N TRP A 65 28.52 -24.55 77.62
CA TRP A 65 27.34 -25.43 77.51
C TRP A 65 26.18 -24.80 76.72
N ARG A 66 26.03 -23.47 76.76
CA ARG A 66 25.05 -22.72 75.96
C ARG A 66 25.32 -22.83 74.45
N ALA A 67 26.59 -22.91 74.06
CA ALA A 67 26.98 -23.07 72.66
C ALA A 67 26.63 -24.46 72.11
N ARG A 68 26.71 -25.51 72.95
CA ARG A 68 26.29 -26.87 72.56
C ARG A 68 24.79 -26.96 72.31
N ILE A 69 23.97 -26.31 73.13
CA ILE A 69 22.51 -26.25 72.93
C ILE A 69 22.17 -25.48 71.66
N ALA A 70 22.83 -24.33 71.44
CA ALA A 70 22.61 -23.51 70.25
C ALA A 70 23.08 -24.19 68.95
N SER A 71 24.16 -25.00 69.00
CA SER A 71 24.61 -25.86 67.89
C SER A 71 23.57 -26.92 67.51
N ILE A 72 22.93 -27.57 68.49
CA ILE A 72 21.88 -28.56 68.24
C ILE A 72 20.66 -27.88 67.62
N ALA A 73 20.23 -26.73 68.16
CA ALA A 73 19.12 -25.95 67.59
C ALA A 73 19.42 -25.50 66.14
N TRP A 74 20.66 -25.09 65.84
CA TRP A 74 21.09 -24.73 64.50
C TRP A 74 21.06 -25.90 63.51
N THR A 75 21.27 -27.12 63.98
CA THR A 75 21.20 -28.32 63.11
C THR A 75 19.79 -28.55 62.57
N PHE A 76 18.75 -28.15 63.32
CA PHE A 76 17.35 -28.25 62.88
C PHE A 76 16.85 -27.01 62.13
N ILE A 77 17.24 -25.81 62.57
CA ILE A 77 16.73 -24.54 62.02
C ILE A 77 17.57 -24.05 60.84
N GLY A 78 18.88 -24.32 60.84
CA GLY A 78 19.83 -23.89 59.82
C GLY A 78 19.44 -24.27 58.39
N PRO A 79 19.06 -25.53 58.09
CA PRO A 79 18.63 -25.93 56.76
C PRO A 79 17.38 -25.18 56.26
N ILE A 80 16.45 -24.84 57.16
CA ILE A 80 15.22 -24.09 56.82
C ILE A 80 15.57 -22.64 56.48
N LEU A 81 16.41 -22.00 57.30
CA LEU A 81 16.88 -20.64 57.05
C LEU A 81 17.72 -20.55 55.78
N GLN A 82 18.58 -21.54 55.50
CA GLN A 82 19.37 -21.62 54.27
C GLN A 82 18.50 -21.79 53.03
N ASN A 83 17.44 -22.59 53.11
CA ASN A 83 16.47 -22.71 52.02
C ASN A 83 15.70 -21.41 51.80
N GLN A 84 15.30 -20.72 52.87
CA GLN A 84 14.63 -19.43 52.79
C GLN A 84 15.56 -18.36 52.17
N GLU A 85 16.82 -18.32 52.58
CA GLU A 85 17.82 -17.40 52.03
C GLU A 85 18.07 -17.69 50.54
N ARG A 86 18.18 -18.96 50.14
CA ARG A 86 18.30 -19.34 48.72
C ARG A 86 17.08 -18.91 47.91
N PHE A 87 15.87 -19.09 48.44
CA PHE A 87 14.65 -18.61 47.79
C PHE A 87 14.66 -17.08 47.63
N ASN A 88 15.00 -16.35 48.70
CA ASN A 88 15.12 -14.90 48.67
C ASN A 88 16.16 -14.44 47.64
N ALA A 89 17.32 -15.11 47.56
CA ALA A 89 18.39 -14.80 46.62
C ALA A 89 17.93 -14.94 45.16
N VAL A 90 17.23 -16.02 44.83
CA VAL A 90 16.67 -16.24 43.49
C VAL A 90 15.59 -15.21 43.15
N LEU A 91 14.74 -14.86 44.12
CA LEU A 91 13.72 -13.84 43.93
C LEU A 91 14.34 -12.45 43.68
N VAL A 92 15.37 -12.10 44.46
CA VAL A 92 16.10 -10.83 44.30
C VAL A 92 16.86 -10.79 42.97
N ASP A 93 17.51 -11.88 42.56
CA ASP A 93 18.16 -11.98 41.24
C ASP A 93 17.15 -11.82 40.11
N HIS A 94 16.00 -12.49 40.18
CA HIS A 94 14.95 -12.36 39.16
C HIS A 94 14.40 -10.93 39.07
N ILE A 95 14.12 -10.28 40.21
CA ILE A 95 13.64 -8.89 40.25
C ILE A 95 14.71 -7.96 39.67
N ASN A 96 15.96 -8.05 40.12
CA ASN A 96 17.05 -7.18 39.67
C ASN A 96 17.38 -7.36 38.18
N ARG A 97 17.15 -8.54 37.59
CA ARG A 97 17.31 -8.75 36.14
C ARG A 97 16.21 -8.09 35.32
N ASN A 98 14.98 -8.04 35.84
CA ASN A 98 13.83 -7.48 35.13
C ASN A 98 13.71 -5.97 35.27
N VAL A 99 14.24 -5.38 36.35
CA VAL A 99 14.19 -3.93 36.60
C VAL A 99 14.82 -3.11 35.45
N PRO A 100 16.05 -3.39 34.97
CA PRO A 100 16.64 -2.65 33.85
C PRO A 100 15.83 -2.76 32.54
N HIS A 101 15.30 -3.96 32.24
CA HIS A 101 14.48 -4.17 31.04
C HIS A 101 13.18 -3.38 31.09
N ALA A 102 12.56 -3.31 32.27
CA ALA A 102 11.33 -2.59 32.46
C ALA A 102 11.56 -1.05 32.45
N GLU A 103 12.68 -0.57 33.00
CA GLU A 103 13.11 0.83 32.86
C GLU A 103 13.38 1.22 31.40
N GLU A 104 14.03 0.34 30.63
CA GLU A 104 14.32 0.57 29.22
C GLU A 104 13.02 0.60 28.39
N THR A 105 12.10 -0.34 28.65
CA THR A 105 10.77 -0.37 28.02
C THR A 105 9.98 0.90 28.34
N GLN A 106 10.01 1.35 29.60
CA GLN A 106 9.36 2.60 30.02
C GLN A 106 9.97 3.82 29.32
N LYS A 107 11.31 3.91 29.25
CA LYS A 107 12.01 4.99 28.53
C LYS A 107 11.62 5.00 27.05
N ALA A 108 11.62 3.84 26.40
CA ALA A 108 11.22 3.70 25.00
C ALA A 108 9.77 4.12 24.77
N THR A 109 8.83 3.68 25.62
CA THR A 109 7.42 4.09 25.55
C THR A 109 7.27 5.59 25.76
N SER A 110 7.98 6.18 26.73
CA SER A 110 7.98 7.63 26.95
C SER A 110 8.51 8.39 25.73
N SER A 111 9.61 7.92 25.12
CA SER A 111 10.18 8.54 23.91
C SER A 111 9.24 8.46 22.72
N ILE A 112 8.55 7.33 22.52
CA ILE A 112 7.54 7.17 21.47
C ILE A 112 6.37 8.12 21.69
N ILE A 113 5.83 8.20 22.92
CA ILE A 113 4.73 9.13 23.24
C ILE A 113 5.15 10.58 22.97
N THR A 114 6.37 10.97 23.34
CA THR A 114 6.91 12.30 23.03
C THR A 114 7.03 12.55 21.53
N LEU A 115 7.54 11.57 20.76
CA LEU A 115 7.68 11.67 19.31
C LEU A 115 6.32 11.80 18.62
N VAL A 116 5.35 10.98 19.01
CA VAL A 116 3.99 11.04 18.44
C VAL A 116 3.32 12.37 18.77
N ASN A 117 3.45 12.88 20.00
CA ASN A 117 2.95 14.22 20.35
C ASN A 117 3.60 15.31 19.48
N SER A 118 4.94 15.27 19.31
CA SER A 118 5.65 16.22 18.45
C SER A 118 5.16 16.16 17.00
N HIS A 119 4.88 14.96 16.49
CA HIS A 119 4.38 14.79 15.12
C HIS A 119 2.94 15.31 14.97
N ILE A 120 2.07 15.06 15.95
CA ILE A 120 0.72 15.61 15.99
C ILE A 120 0.78 17.15 15.98
N ASP A 121 1.66 17.75 16.78
CA ASP A 121 1.85 19.20 16.81
C ASP A 121 2.33 19.75 15.46
N GLU A 122 3.24 19.05 14.77
CA GLU A 122 3.71 19.42 13.43
C GLU A 122 2.59 19.35 12.37
N VAL A 123 1.77 18.29 12.41
CA VAL A 123 0.63 18.12 11.50
C VAL A 123 -0.42 19.21 11.72
N VAL A 124 -0.76 19.50 12.98
CA VAL A 124 -1.66 20.60 13.33
C VAL A 124 -1.09 21.93 12.84
N ALA A 125 0.20 22.20 13.07
CA ALA A 125 0.85 23.42 12.60
C ALA A 125 0.87 23.54 11.07
N PHE A 126 1.09 22.45 10.35
CA PHE A 126 1.03 22.42 8.89
C PHE A 126 -0.39 22.73 8.39
N GLN A 127 -1.41 22.08 8.96
CA GLN A 127 -2.81 22.29 8.60
C GLN A 127 -3.26 23.72 8.90
N SER A 128 -2.87 24.30 10.04
CA SER A 128 -3.14 25.71 10.34
C SER A 128 -2.47 26.67 9.35
N ARG A 129 -1.22 26.40 8.94
CA ARG A 129 -0.53 27.22 7.91
C ARG A 129 -1.20 27.10 6.54
N LEU A 130 -1.66 25.91 6.18
CA LEU A 130 -2.41 25.68 4.94
C LEU A 130 -3.71 26.49 4.92
N ILE A 131 -4.44 26.53 6.04
CA ILE A 131 -5.66 27.36 6.17
C ILE A 131 -5.32 28.84 6.05
N GLN A 132 -4.28 29.31 6.74
CA GLN A 132 -3.83 30.71 6.62
C GLN A 132 -3.44 31.06 5.17
N PHE A 133 -2.77 30.15 4.46
CA PHE A 133 -2.42 30.33 3.05
C PHE A 133 -3.66 30.43 2.15
N VAL A 134 -4.64 29.55 2.34
CA VAL A 134 -5.93 29.58 1.59
C VAL A 134 -6.72 30.85 1.91
N GLN A 135 -6.71 31.31 3.16
CA GLN A 135 -7.31 32.58 3.58
C GLN A 135 -6.64 33.79 2.93
N GLN A 136 -5.33 33.76 2.65
CA GLN A 136 -4.60 34.84 1.95
C GLN A 136 -4.82 34.84 0.44
N LEU A 137 -5.09 33.68 -0.15
CA LEU A 137 -5.42 33.53 -1.58
C LEU A 137 -6.73 34.22 -1.95
N THR A 138 -7.71 34.21 -1.04
CA THR A 138 -9.07 34.72 -1.30
C THR A 138 -9.07 36.24 -1.58
N PRO A 139 -8.46 37.12 -0.74
CA PRO A 139 -8.32 38.54 -1.05
C PRO A 139 -7.42 38.82 -2.26
N PHE A 140 -6.39 38.01 -2.51
CA PHE A 140 -5.49 38.20 -3.66
C PHE A 140 -6.20 37.96 -4.99
N ILE A 141 -7.00 36.90 -5.08
CA ILE A 141 -7.86 36.59 -6.24
C ILE A 141 -8.90 37.71 -6.43
N ASP A 142 -9.56 38.14 -5.36
CA ASP A 142 -10.54 39.22 -5.40
C ASP A 142 -9.94 40.56 -5.84
N THR A 143 -8.73 40.89 -5.36
CA THR A 143 -8.03 42.14 -5.75
C THR A 143 -7.57 42.11 -7.19
N LYS A 144 -7.09 40.95 -7.69
CA LYS A 144 -6.69 40.79 -9.10
C LYS A 144 -7.87 40.83 -10.06
N LEU A 145 -9.02 40.28 -9.68
CA LEU A 145 -10.28 40.48 -10.41
C LEU A 145 -10.72 41.96 -10.41
N TYR A 146 -10.49 42.69 -9.31
CA TYR A 146 -10.86 44.10 -9.20
C TYR A 146 -9.92 45.05 -9.97
N GLU A 147 -8.60 44.80 -10.00
CA GLU A 147 -7.63 45.53 -10.85
C GLU A 147 -7.99 45.40 -12.34
N SER A 148 -8.44 44.22 -12.77
CA SER A 148 -8.94 44.00 -14.13
C SER A 148 -10.23 44.79 -14.44
N SER A 149 -11.06 45.07 -13.42
CA SER A 149 -12.32 45.81 -13.58
C SER A 149 -12.17 47.34 -13.51
N THR A 150 -11.15 47.84 -12.80
CA THR A 150 -10.91 49.29 -12.63
C THR A 150 -10.17 49.91 -13.81
N LEU A 151 -9.40 49.12 -14.56
CA LEU A 151 -8.85 49.53 -15.86
C LEU A 151 -9.96 49.81 -16.90
N GLY A 152 -11.13 49.20 -16.74
CA GLY A 152 -12.31 49.42 -17.58
C GLY A 152 -13.08 50.73 -17.33
N ARG A 153 -12.77 51.50 -16.27
CA ARG A 153 -13.55 52.71 -15.92
C ARG A 153 -13.04 54.03 -16.51
N ARG A 154 -11.96 54.01 -17.31
CA ARG A 154 -11.41 55.22 -17.97
C ARG A 154 -11.68 55.33 -19.47
N ILE A 155 -12.36 54.36 -20.08
CA ILE A 155 -12.67 54.38 -21.51
C ILE A 155 -14.15 54.05 -21.66
N ASN A 156 -15.00 55.08 -21.53
CA ASN A 156 -16.45 54.92 -21.37
C ASN A 156 -17.26 55.51 -22.54
N GLU A 157 -16.88 55.24 -23.79
CA GLU A 157 -17.75 55.60 -24.94
C GLU A 157 -17.90 54.46 -25.98
N ASP A 158 -16.98 53.51 -26.11
CA ASP A 158 -17.11 52.39 -27.09
C ASP A 158 -17.70 51.08 -26.51
N VAL A 159 -18.07 51.08 -25.22
CA VAL A 159 -18.25 49.83 -24.46
C VAL A 159 -19.62 49.18 -24.61
N ALA A 160 -20.65 49.83 -25.17
CA ALA A 160 -21.98 49.21 -25.28
C ALA A 160 -21.98 47.89 -26.08
N SER A 161 -21.14 47.77 -27.12
CA SER A 161 -21.00 46.52 -27.90
C SER A 161 -20.09 45.49 -27.22
N LEU A 162 -19.15 45.94 -26.39
CA LEU A 162 -18.23 45.09 -25.63
C LEU A 162 -18.86 44.55 -24.35
N THR A 163 -19.81 45.25 -23.72
CA THR A 163 -20.54 44.77 -22.53
C THR A 163 -21.43 43.58 -22.82
N ASP A 164 -22.10 43.51 -23.98
CA ASP A 164 -22.87 42.32 -24.35
C ASP A 164 -21.93 41.12 -24.61
N THR A 165 -20.80 41.36 -25.26
CA THR A 165 -19.81 40.32 -25.59
C THR A 165 -19.07 39.81 -24.34
N LEU A 166 -18.80 40.69 -23.37
CA LEU A 166 -18.17 40.35 -22.09
C LEU A 166 -19.16 39.77 -21.08
N GLU A 167 -20.43 40.20 -21.02
CA GLU A 167 -21.43 39.51 -20.20
C GLU A 167 -21.69 38.09 -20.71
N GLN A 168 -21.66 37.88 -22.04
CA GLN A 168 -21.82 36.56 -22.65
C GLN A 168 -20.58 35.67 -22.42
N ARG A 169 -19.37 36.23 -22.48
CA ARG A 169 -18.13 35.52 -22.11
C ARG A 169 -17.99 35.25 -20.60
N THR A 170 -18.47 36.15 -19.74
CA THR A 170 -18.41 35.99 -18.28
C THR A 170 -19.48 35.00 -17.79
N ARG A 171 -20.67 34.96 -18.42
CA ARG A 171 -21.63 33.84 -18.21
C ARG A 171 -21.11 32.51 -18.74
N GLY A 172 -20.33 32.51 -19.83
CA GLY A 172 -19.65 31.31 -20.34
C GLY A 172 -18.54 30.81 -19.41
N MET A 173 -17.81 31.71 -18.75
CA MET A 173 -16.73 31.37 -17.82
C MET A 173 -17.25 30.99 -16.43
N VAL A 174 -18.26 31.69 -15.92
CA VAL A 174 -18.97 31.29 -14.70
C VAL A 174 -19.75 30.00 -14.94
N GLY A 175 -20.34 29.79 -16.12
CA GLY A 175 -20.95 28.51 -16.52
C GLY A 175 -19.95 27.39 -16.78
N ALA A 176 -18.71 27.69 -17.18
CA ALA A 176 -17.63 26.72 -17.30
C ALA A 176 -17.00 26.39 -15.94
N ILE A 177 -16.95 27.34 -15.00
CA ILE A 177 -16.48 27.12 -13.63
C ILE A 177 -17.58 26.45 -12.78
N ASP A 178 -18.84 26.79 -12.96
CA ASP A 178 -19.99 26.07 -12.42
C ASP A 178 -20.12 24.71 -13.10
N GLY A 179 -19.78 24.57 -14.37
CA GLY A 179 -19.73 23.30 -15.10
C GLY A 179 -18.57 22.40 -14.64
N VAL A 180 -17.39 22.96 -14.37
CA VAL A 180 -16.26 22.25 -13.78
C VAL A 180 -16.52 21.97 -12.29
N SER A 181 -17.22 22.84 -11.57
CA SER A 181 -17.62 22.61 -10.18
C SER A 181 -18.80 21.65 -10.09
N ASP A 182 -19.71 21.60 -11.07
CA ASP A 182 -20.77 20.60 -11.22
C ASP A 182 -20.24 19.29 -11.76
N GLU A 183 -19.18 19.27 -12.56
CA GLU A 183 -18.52 18.06 -13.04
C GLU A 183 -17.59 17.50 -11.97
N ILE A 184 -16.89 18.34 -11.21
CA ILE A 184 -16.16 17.95 -10.00
C ILE A 184 -17.16 17.53 -8.93
N ARG A 185 -18.24 18.27 -8.66
CA ARG A 185 -19.31 17.83 -7.74
C ARG A 185 -20.02 16.58 -8.23
N LYS A 186 -20.31 16.42 -9.53
CA LYS A 186 -20.84 15.17 -10.10
C LYS A 186 -19.82 14.06 -10.09
N ARG A 187 -18.52 14.32 -10.21
CA ARG A 187 -17.44 13.33 -10.04
C ARG A 187 -17.25 12.96 -8.58
N TRP A 188 -17.33 13.90 -7.65
CA TRP A 188 -17.32 13.64 -6.22
C TRP A 188 -18.62 12.93 -5.82
N GLU A 189 -19.77 13.29 -6.38
CA GLU A 189 -21.05 12.61 -6.18
C GLU A 189 -21.12 11.29 -6.92
N THR A 190 -20.46 11.06 -8.08
CA THR A 190 -20.41 9.74 -8.74
C THR A 190 -19.34 8.84 -8.16
N THR A 191 -18.24 9.39 -7.62
CA THR A 191 -17.26 8.68 -6.80
C THR A 191 -17.87 8.36 -5.43
N LEU A 192 -18.59 9.28 -4.78
CA LEU A 192 -19.38 9.00 -3.57
C LEU A 192 -20.57 8.06 -3.87
N ILE A 193 -21.29 8.18 -4.99
CA ILE A 193 -22.41 7.28 -5.32
C ILE A 193 -21.89 5.90 -5.76
N ARG A 194 -20.65 5.79 -6.28
CA ARG A 194 -19.93 4.52 -6.49
C ARG A 194 -19.44 3.92 -5.16
N GLU A 195 -18.95 4.73 -4.21
CA GLU A 195 -18.56 4.26 -2.87
C GLU A 195 -19.78 3.95 -1.96
N GLN A 196 -20.90 4.64 -2.12
CA GLN A 196 -21.92 4.75 -1.07
C GLN A 196 -23.28 4.15 -1.43
N ARG A 197 -23.41 3.35 -2.50
CA ARG A 197 -24.68 2.63 -2.79
C ARG A 197 -24.66 1.11 -2.85
N PHE A 198 -23.53 0.43 -2.63
CA PHE A 198 -23.63 -1.03 -2.40
C PHE A 198 -22.55 -1.66 -1.51
N VAL A 199 -21.54 -0.89 -1.04
CA VAL A 199 -20.30 -1.49 -0.51
C VAL A 199 -20.16 -1.37 1.01
N GLN A 200 -20.70 -0.34 1.69
CA GLN A 200 -20.45 -0.20 3.15
C GLN A 200 -21.13 -1.26 4.04
N HIS A 201 -22.24 -1.87 3.63
CA HIS A 201 -22.86 -2.97 4.42
C HIS A 201 -22.43 -4.37 3.95
N VAL A 202 -21.71 -4.48 2.83
CA VAL A 202 -21.24 -5.76 2.29
C VAL A 202 -19.75 -5.93 2.55
N ASP A 203 -18.93 -4.89 2.53
CA ASP A 203 -17.49 -4.99 2.80
C ASP A 203 -17.16 -5.01 4.28
N GLU A 204 -17.80 -4.22 5.15
CA GLU A 204 -17.66 -4.43 6.60
C GLU A 204 -18.20 -5.79 7.03
N LEU A 205 -19.28 -6.26 6.39
CA LEU A 205 -19.85 -7.57 6.65
C LEU A 205 -19.00 -8.70 6.04
N ARG A 206 -18.33 -8.49 4.89
CA ARG A 206 -17.43 -9.46 4.26
C ARG A 206 -16.07 -9.50 4.92
N ILE A 207 -15.53 -8.38 5.38
CA ILE A 207 -14.35 -8.30 6.22
C ILE A 207 -14.67 -8.95 7.57
N SER A 208 -15.84 -8.68 8.16
CA SER A 208 -16.29 -9.37 9.38
C SER A 208 -16.58 -10.86 9.17
N ILE A 209 -17.16 -11.25 8.02
CA ILE A 209 -17.36 -12.66 7.64
C ILE A 209 -16.03 -13.33 7.36
N GLY A 210 -15.06 -12.63 6.75
CA GLY A 210 -13.70 -13.10 6.54
C GLY A 210 -12.99 -13.32 7.87
N HIS A 211 -13.09 -12.37 8.81
CA HIS A 211 -12.58 -12.51 10.18
C HIS A 211 -13.30 -13.63 10.96
N LEU A 212 -14.61 -13.83 10.76
CA LEU A 212 -15.37 -14.92 11.37
C LEU A 212 -15.07 -16.29 10.75
N GLN A 213 -14.93 -16.37 9.43
CA GLN A 213 -14.53 -17.57 8.70
C GLN A 213 -13.11 -17.97 9.07
N HIS A 214 -12.21 -16.99 9.20
CA HIS A 214 -10.85 -17.15 9.71
C HIS A 214 -10.86 -17.66 11.17
N GLY A 215 -11.68 -17.06 12.04
CA GLY A 215 -11.87 -17.56 13.41
C GLY A 215 -12.38 -19.00 13.44
N ILE A 216 -13.35 -19.35 12.58
CA ILE A 216 -13.93 -20.69 12.48
C ILE A 216 -12.92 -21.70 11.91
N GLN A 217 -12.12 -21.34 10.92
CA GLN A 217 -11.11 -22.22 10.33
C GLN A 217 -9.93 -22.44 11.28
N THR A 218 -9.48 -21.40 11.99
CA THR A 218 -8.44 -21.52 13.02
C THR A 218 -8.91 -22.38 14.19
N ILE A 219 -10.15 -22.18 14.66
CA ILE A 219 -10.76 -23.04 15.68
C ILE A 219 -10.92 -24.48 15.15
N ARG A 220 -11.32 -24.67 13.89
CA ARG A 220 -11.46 -25.99 13.28
C ARG A 220 -10.12 -26.70 13.17
N ARG A 221 -9.06 -26.01 12.76
CA ARG A 221 -7.69 -26.54 12.66
C ARG A 221 -7.14 -26.89 14.04
N GLU A 222 -7.46 -26.10 15.07
CA GLU A 222 -7.09 -26.38 16.45
C GLU A 222 -7.91 -27.54 17.06
N ILE A 223 -9.20 -27.67 16.72
CA ILE A 223 -10.03 -28.82 17.08
C ILE A 223 -9.56 -30.09 16.37
N GLU A 224 -9.23 -30.02 15.08
CA GLU A 224 -8.66 -31.14 14.31
C GLU A 224 -7.29 -31.52 14.88
N ARG A 225 -6.46 -30.54 15.26
CA ARG A 225 -5.16 -30.74 15.92
C ARG A 225 -5.30 -31.35 17.32
N LEU A 226 -6.26 -30.91 18.12
CA LEU A 226 -6.57 -31.49 19.43
C LEU A 226 -7.19 -32.88 19.30
N ALA A 227 -7.98 -33.13 18.25
CA ALA A 227 -8.54 -34.44 17.93
C ALA A 227 -7.49 -35.43 17.40
N THR A 228 -6.48 -34.97 16.67
CA THR A 228 -5.30 -35.77 16.30
C THR A 228 -4.36 -35.98 17.48
N ASN A 229 -4.13 -34.97 18.32
CA ASN A 229 -3.31 -35.07 19.53
C ASN A 229 -3.95 -35.96 20.61
N ALA A 230 -5.28 -36.07 20.64
CA ALA A 230 -5.98 -37.05 21.49
C ALA A 230 -5.81 -38.50 21.00
N LYS A 231 -5.35 -38.73 19.76
CA LYS A 231 -5.05 -40.06 19.21
C LYS A 231 -3.56 -40.41 19.18
N THR A 232 -2.68 -39.45 19.42
CA THR A 232 -1.23 -39.67 19.48
C THR A 232 -0.65 -39.03 20.74
N LEU A 233 -0.90 -39.67 21.87
CA LEU A 233 -0.03 -39.56 23.03
C LEU A 233 1.21 -40.45 22.77
N ASP A 234 2.16 -39.92 22.00
CA ASP A 234 3.59 -40.08 22.28
C ASP A 234 4.46 -39.25 21.32
N HIS A 235 5.31 -38.43 21.93
CA HIS A 235 6.49 -37.74 21.42
C HIS A 235 6.43 -36.80 20.20
N ALA A 236 6.50 -35.49 20.54
CA ALA A 236 7.39 -34.44 20.02
C ALA A 236 6.62 -33.15 19.68
N SER A 237 6.92 -32.08 20.42
CA SER A 237 6.34 -30.74 20.19
C SER A 237 6.88 -30.11 18.90
N PRO A 238 6.04 -29.59 18.00
CA PRO A 238 6.46 -28.57 17.04
C PRO A 238 6.11 -27.19 17.60
N SER A 239 7.13 -26.37 17.85
CA SER A 239 6.98 -24.93 18.00
C SER A 239 6.75 -24.32 16.61
N ILE A 240 5.54 -23.85 16.35
CA ILE A 240 5.27 -22.96 15.22
C ILE A 240 5.84 -21.59 15.60
N SER A 241 6.73 -21.03 14.79
CA SER A 241 7.33 -19.72 15.07
C SER A 241 6.32 -18.62 14.73
N GLN A 242 6.28 -17.54 15.52
CA GLN A 242 5.44 -16.37 15.23
C GLN A 242 5.68 -15.78 13.83
N ALA A 243 6.93 -15.84 13.33
CA ALA A 243 7.28 -15.36 11.99
C ALA A 243 6.53 -16.10 10.87
N THR A 244 6.31 -17.41 11.01
CA THR A 244 5.54 -18.18 10.00
C THR A 244 4.03 -17.88 10.02
N LEU A 245 3.53 -17.33 11.13
CA LEU A 245 2.13 -16.91 11.23
C LEU A 245 1.95 -15.50 10.68
N ASP A 246 2.89 -14.60 10.96
CA ASP A 246 2.91 -13.23 10.45
C ASP A 246 3.10 -13.21 8.92
N ASP A 247 4.03 -14.01 8.37
CA ASP A 247 4.22 -14.13 6.91
C ASP A 247 2.96 -14.62 6.19
N ALA A 248 2.24 -15.59 6.77
CA ALA A 248 0.99 -16.11 6.20
C ALA A 248 -0.18 -15.11 6.32
N LEU A 249 -0.16 -14.24 7.35
CA LEU A 249 -1.16 -13.19 7.55
C LEU A 249 -0.92 -12.00 6.59
N ASP A 250 0.34 -11.67 6.32
CA ASP A 250 0.71 -10.66 5.33
C ASP A 250 0.37 -11.14 3.92
N GLU A 251 0.62 -12.41 3.60
CA GLU A 251 0.27 -13.04 2.33
C GLU A 251 -1.26 -13.04 2.09
N PHE A 252 -2.06 -13.37 3.10
CA PHE A 252 -3.53 -13.34 3.03
C PHE A 252 -4.09 -11.91 2.86
N THR A 253 -3.51 -10.94 3.57
CA THR A 253 -3.92 -9.53 3.48
C THR A 253 -3.61 -8.96 2.10
N TYR A 254 -2.50 -9.40 1.49
CA TYR A 254 -2.11 -9.04 0.13
C TYR A 254 -3.05 -9.63 -0.95
N VAL A 255 -3.46 -10.90 -0.83
CA VAL A 255 -4.47 -11.50 -1.75
C VAL A 255 -5.77 -10.71 -1.74
N GLY A 256 -6.21 -10.27 -0.57
CA GLY A 256 -7.40 -9.42 -0.42
C GLY A 256 -7.23 -8.07 -1.13
N PHE A 257 -6.08 -7.42 -0.96
CA PHE A 257 -5.73 -6.16 -1.62
C PHE A 257 -5.66 -6.32 -3.15
N GLU A 258 -4.95 -7.33 -3.65
CA GLU A 258 -4.81 -7.61 -5.07
C GLU A 258 -6.19 -7.86 -5.70
N ASN A 259 -7.03 -8.68 -5.07
CA ASN A 259 -8.39 -8.95 -5.57
C ASN A 259 -9.29 -7.70 -5.60
N LEU A 260 -9.10 -6.76 -4.68
CA LEU A 260 -9.84 -5.50 -4.62
C LEU A 260 -9.45 -4.53 -5.74
N PHE A 261 -8.17 -4.48 -6.13
CA PHE A 261 -7.65 -3.47 -7.05
C PHE A 261 -7.31 -3.98 -8.46
N ARG A 262 -7.13 -5.29 -8.64
CA ARG A 262 -6.84 -5.91 -9.95
C ARG A 262 -8.04 -5.89 -10.89
N GLY A 263 -9.26 -5.92 -10.34
CA GLY A 263 -10.51 -5.96 -11.10
C GLY A 263 -11.10 -7.35 -11.23
N SER A 264 -12.27 -7.43 -11.88
CA SER A 264 -13.00 -8.68 -12.02
C SER A 264 -12.27 -9.69 -12.92
N THR A 265 -12.54 -10.99 -12.70
CA THR A 265 -12.00 -12.08 -13.51
C THR A 265 -12.30 -11.86 -15.00
N GLU A 266 -13.52 -11.42 -15.34
CA GLU A 266 -13.94 -11.15 -16.71
C GLU A 266 -13.16 -10.00 -17.36
N GLU A 267 -12.92 -8.90 -16.62
CA GLU A 267 -12.16 -7.76 -17.13
C GLU A 267 -10.70 -8.13 -17.39
N ILE A 268 -10.06 -8.83 -16.45
CA ILE A 268 -8.68 -9.31 -16.59
C ILE A 268 -8.57 -10.26 -17.78
N ARG A 269 -9.50 -11.22 -17.87
CA ARG A 269 -9.55 -12.17 -18.97
C ARG A 269 -9.72 -11.48 -20.34
N SER A 270 -10.56 -10.45 -20.42
CA SER A 270 -10.74 -9.65 -21.64
C SER A 270 -9.42 -9.02 -22.09
N ARG A 271 -8.67 -8.41 -21.16
CA ARG A 271 -7.35 -7.81 -21.44
C ARG A 271 -6.33 -8.85 -21.91
N LEU A 272 -6.26 -9.99 -21.22
CA LEU A 272 -5.28 -11.04 -21.49
C LEU A 272 -5.52 -11.77 -22.82
N THR A 273 -6.74 -11.71 -23.37
CA THR A 273 -7.09 -12.30 -24.68
C THR A 273 -6.20 -11.78 -25.80
N GLU A 274 -5.73 -10.53 -25.69
CA GLU A 274 -4.84 -9.90 -26.67
C GLU A 274 -3.48 -10.59 -26.81
N TYR A 275 -3.07 -11.40 -25.82
CA TYR A 275 -1.81 -12.14 -25.85
C TYR A 275 -1.91 -13.54 -26.45
N LEU A 276 -3.12 -14.09 -26.61
CA LEU A 276 -3.32 -15.44 -27.15
C LEU A 276 -2.67 -15.66 -28.53
N PRO A 277 -2.74 -14.71 -29.49
CA PRO A 277 -2.13 -14.92 -30.81
C PRO A 277 -0.61 -15.18 -30.76
N TYR A 278 0.09 -14.76 -29.69
CA TYR A 278 1.52 -15.00 -29.55
C TYR A 278 1.87 -16.44 -29.15
N PHE A 279 0.89 -17.21 -28.66
CA PHE A 279 1.06 -18.60 -28.22
C PHE A 279 0.28 -19.59 -29.09
N GLU A 280 -0.24 -19.16 -30.24
CA GLU A 280 -0.95 -20.04 -31.16
C GLU A 280 -0.04 -21.20 -31.63
N GLY A 281 -0.51 -22.43 -31.44
CA GLY A 281 0.27 -23.64 -31.76
C GLY A 281 1.44 -23.93 -30.80
N ALA A 282 1.65 -23.11 -29.77
CA ALA A 282 2.65 -23.37 -28.74
C ALA A 282 2.22 -24.54 -27.84
N THR A 283 3.20 -25.17 -27.20
CA THR A 283 2.99 -26.20 -26.17
C THR A 283 3.99 -25.98 -25.05
N ASP A 284 3.61 -26.35 -23.83
CA ASP A 284 4.47 -26.19 -22.65
C ASP A 284 4.80 -24.70 -22.41
N VAL A 285 3.74 -23.88 -22.43
CA VAL A 285 3.79 -22.45 -22.06
C VAL A 285 3.82 -22.33 -20.55
N LEU A 286 4.72 -21.50 -20.02
CA LEU A 286 4.78 -21.19 -18.59
C LEU A 286 4.18 -19.81 -18.33
N ASP A 287 3.20 -19.76 -17.45
CA ASP A 287 2.62 -18.52 -16.90
C ASP A 287 3.24 -18.28 -15.51
N LEU A 288 4.20 -17.36 -15.43
CA LEU A 288 4.89 -16.99 -14.20
C LEU A 288 4.09 -15.91 -13.47
N GLY A 289 3.85 -16.10 -12.18
CA GLY A 289 2.92 -15.27 -11.40
C GLY A 289 1.50 -15.41 -11.94
N CYS A 290 1.03 -16.65 -12.10
CA CYS A 290 -0.25 -16.91 -12.75
C CYS A 290 -1.46 -16.38 -11.95
N GLY A 291 -1.27 -16.06 -10.66
CA GLY A 291 -2.32 -15.62 -9.75
C GLY A 291 -3.51 -16.57 -9.80
N ARG A 292 -4.70 -16.02 -9.99
CA ARG A 292 -5.94 -16.81 -10.09
C ARG A 292 -5.96 -17.71 -11.34
N GLY A 293 -5.12 -17.49 -12.36
CA GLY A 293 -5.01 -18.37 -13.52
C GLY A 293 -5.96 -18.05 -14.68
N GLU A 294 -6.41 -16.80 -14.81
CA GLU A 294 -7.24 -16.35 -15.94
C GLU A 294 -6.56 -16.59 -17.30
N PHE A 295 -5.24 -16.39 -17.38
CA PHE A 295 -4.50 -16.65 -18.61
C PHE A 295 -4.39 -18.15 -18.92
N LEU A 296 -4.19 -18.99 -17.90
CA LEU A 296 -4.20 -20.44 -18.06
C LEU A 296 -5.55 -20.95 -18.58
N ASP A 297 -6.66 -20.38 -18.11
CA ASP A 297 -8.00 -20.68 -18.63
C ASP A 297 -8.12 -20.33 -20.12
N LEU A 298 -7.66 -19.14 -20.52
CA LEU A 298 -7.65 -18.71 -21.92
C LEU A 298 -6.78 -19.61 -22.81
N LEU A 299 -5.59 -19.99 -22.34
CA LEU A 299 -4.69 -20.91 -23.05
C LEU A 299 -5.32 -22.29 -23.20
N ARG A 300 -5.95 -22.81 -22.14
CA ARG A 300 -6.67 -24.09 -22.17
C ARG A 300 -7.80 -24.08 -23.21
N GLU A 301 -8.60 -23.02 -23.25
CA GLU A 301 -9.72 -22.88 -24.20
C GLU A 301 -9.27 -22.75 -25.65
N SER A 302 -8.11 -22.14 -25.88
CA SER A 302 -7.46 -22.06 -27.20
C SER A 302 -6.67 -23.34 -27.57
N GLY A 303 -6.70 -24.37 -26.73
CA GLY A 303 -6.01 -25.64 -26.97
C GLY A 303 -4.50 -25.60 -26.74
N VAL A 304 -3.98 -24.53 -26.12
CA VAL A 304 -2.57 -24.37 -25.76
C VAL A 304 -2.30 -25.03 -24.41
N ARG A 305 -1.33 -25.95 -24.38
CA ARG A 305 -0.92 -26.60 -23.12
C ARG A 305 -0.04 -25.64 -22.32
N ALA A 306 -0.49 -25.26 -21.14
CA ALA A 306 0.20 -24.33 -20.25
C ALA A 306 0.28 -24.85 -18.81
N ARG A 307 1.22 -24.30 -18.05
CA ARG A 307 1.36 -24.49 -16.60
C ARG A 307 1.55 -23.13 -15.94
N GLY A 308 0.87 -22.93 -14.81
CA GLY A 308 1.07 -21.77 -13.94
C GLY A 308 2.12 -22.01 -12.86
N LEU A 309 2.77 -20.96 -12.43
CA LEU A 309 3.59 -20.94 -11.23
C LEU A 309 3.32 -19.65 -10.46
N ASP A 310 3.04 -19.77 -9.17
CA ASP A 310 2.87 -18.62 -8.28
C ASP A 310 3.52 -18.90 -6.92
N ILE A 311 3.94 -17.87 -6.20
CA ILE A 311 4.43 -18.05 -4.82
C ILE A 311 3.27 -18.28 -3.85
N ASN A 312 2.08 -17.77 -4.20
CA ASN A 312 0.92 -17.78 -3.34
C ASN A 312 0.14 -19.09 -3.42
N ALA A 313 0.08 -19.82 -2.30
CA ALA A 313 -0.60 -21.10 -2.25
C ALA A 313 -2.12 -21.01 -2.48
N GLU A 314 -2.77 -19.93 -2.05
CA GLU A 314 -4.22 -19.75 -2.19
C GLU A 314 -4.63 -19.52 -3.64
N MET A 315 -3.84 -18.74 -4.37
CA MET A 315 -4.01 -18.55 -5.81
C MET A 315 -3.92 -19.88 -6.58
N ILE A 316 -3.01 -20.76 -6.16
CA ILE A 316 -2.86 -22.09 -6.74
C ILE A 316 -4.02 -23.01 -6.36
N GLU A 317 -4.55 -22.93 -5.14
CA GLU A 317 -5.77 -23.66 -4.76
C GLU A 317 -6.97 -23.24 -5.63
N GLU A 318 -7.12 -21.95 -5.94
CA GLU A 318 -8.15 -21.45 -6.88
C GLU A 318 -7.95 -21.99 -8.31
N CYS A 319 -6.70 -22.04 -8.77
CA CYS A 319 -6.37 -22.67 -10.06
C CYS A 319 -6.78 -24.15 -10.08
N HIS A 320 -6.44 -24.90 -9.03
CA HIS A 320 -6.76 -26.33 -8.91
C HIS A 320 -8.27 -26.56 -8.85
N ALA A 321 -9.02 -25.71 -8.14
CA ALA A 321 -10.48 -25.77 -8.10
C ALA A 321 -11.13 -25.66 -9.49
N ARG A 322 -10.46 -24.97 -10.42
CA ARG A 322 -10.85 -24.86 -11.84
C ARG A 322 -10.21 -25.89 -12.76
N ALA A 323 -9.53 -26.89 -12.19
CA ALA A 323 -8.78 -27.92 -12.91
C ALA A 323 -7.71 -27.34 -13.85
N LEU A 324 -7.06 -26.26 -13.42
CA LEU A 324 -5.88 -25.70 -14.08
C LEU A 324 -4.61 -26.39 -13.55
N THR A 325 -3.60 -26.50 -14.42
CA THR A 325 -2.28 -27.03 -14.03
C THR A 325 -1.43 -25.88 -13.53
N ALA A 326 -1.25 -25.76 -12.22
CA ALA A 326 -0.40 -24.74 -11.62
C ALA A 326 0.30 -25.28 -10.37
N ASP A 327 1.48 -24.77 -10.04
CA ASP A 327 2.27 -25.23 -8.89
C ASP A 327 2.68 -24.03 -8.02
N VAL A 328 2.84 -24.25 -6.72
CA VAL A 328 3.42 -23.25 -5.80
C VAL A 328 4.95 -23.29 -5.93
N GLY A 329 5.60 -22.16 -6.18
CA GLY A 329 7.06 -22.10 -6.12
C GLY A 329 7.71 -20.83 -6.65
N ASP A 330 9.00 -20.71 -6.34
CA ASP A 330 9.88 -19.64 -6.83
C ASP A 330 10.20 -19.82 -8.33
N ALA A 331 10.02 -18.75 -9.12
CA ALA A 331 10.16 -18.76 -10.57
C ALA A 331 11.53 -19.22 -11.05
N LEU A 332 12.60 -18.73 -10.42
CA LEU A 332 13.97 -19.05 -10.79
C LEU A 332 14.33 -20.50 -10.44
N THR A 333 13.95 -20.96 -9.26
CA THR A 333 14.12 -22.34 -8.81
C THR A 333 13.40 -23.31 -9.73
N PHE A 334 12.15 -23.00 -10.09
CA PHE A 334 11.36 -23.82 -11.01
C PHE A 334 12.00 -23.88 -12.41
N LEU A 335 12.37 -22.74 -12.98
CA LEU A 335 13.01 -22.67 -14.30
C LEU A 335 14.34 -23.43 -14.34
N GLN A 336 15.14 -23.38 -13.28
CA GLN A 336 16.41 -24.11 -13.20
C GLN A 336 16.24 -25.63 -13.25
N GLN A 337 15.09 -26.14 -12.81
CA GLN A 337 14.77 -27.57 -12.83
C GLN A 337 14.25 -28.06 -14.19
N GLN A 338 13.87 -27.14 -15.09
CA GLN A 338 13.42 -27.51 -16.43
C GLN A 338 14.60 -27.90 -17.32
N ASP A 339 14.36 -28.79 -18.27
CA ASP A 339 15.35 -29.10 -19.30
C ASP A 339 15.61 -27.88 -20.21
N ASP A 340 16.81 -27.79 -20.76
CA ASP A 340 17.13 -26.75 -21.73
C ASP A 340 16.24 -26.89 -22.98
N ARG A 341 15.77 -25.76 -23.53
CA ARG A 341 14.89 -25.72 -24.70
C ARG A 341 13.65 -26.60 -24.56
N SER A 342 13.07 -26.66 -23.38
CA SER A 342 11.86 -27.44 -23.08
C SER A 342 10.57 -26.63 -23.14
N LEU A 343 10.62 -25.31 -22.93
CA LEU A 343 9.44 -24.45 -22.85
C LEU A 343 9.07 -23.86 -24.22
N GLY A 344 7.79 -23.90 -24.59
CA GLY A 344 7.29 -23.33 -25.84
C GLY A 344 6.88 -21.86 -25.76
N GLY A 345 6.86 -21.28 -24.57
CA GLY A 345 6.60 -19.86 -24.34
C GLY A 345 6.68 -19.51 -22.86
N LEU A 346 6.86 -18.23 -22.54
CA LEU A 346 6.82 -17.70 -21.19
C LEU A 346 6.00 -16.42 -21.16
N PHE A 347 5.04 -16.36 -20.27
CA PHE A 347 4.23 -15.17 -20.00
C PHE A 347 4.41 -14.79 -18.53
N ALA A 348 4.49 -13.50 -18.26
CA ALA A 348 4.45 -12.96 -16.91
C ALA A 348 3.76 -11.59 -16.96
N ALA A 349 2.61 -11.46 -16.32
CA ALA A 349 1.87 -10.20 -16.27
C ALA A 349 1.84 -9.67 -14.84
N GLN A 350 2.27 -8.41 -14.67
CA GLN A 350 2.32 -7.72 -13.39
C GLN A 350 3.19 -8.48 -12.36
N VAL A 351 4.32 -9.01 -12.81
CA VAL A 351 5.28 -9.75 -11.95
C VAL A 351 6.62 -9.03 -11.83
N VAL A 352 7.14 -8.49 -12.92
CA VAL A 352 8.53 -8.01 -13.01
C VAL A 352 8.79 -6.78 -12.15
N GLU A 353 7.76 -6.01 -11.81
CA GLU A 353 7.77 -4.87 -10.89
C GLU A 353 8.00 -5.27 -9.43
N HIS A 354 7.69 -6.51 -9.06
CA HIS A 354 7.92 -7.08 -7.73
C HIS A 354 9.31 -7.74 -7.60
N LEU A 355 10.08 -7.80 -8.69
CA LEU A 355 11.37 -8.48 -8.71
C LEU A 355 12.53 -7.52 -8.45
N GLU A 356 13.41 -7.92 -7.53
CA GLU A 356 14.70 -7.25 -7.35
C GLU A 356 15.52 -7.29 -8.65
N PRO A 357 16.24 -6.21 -9.03
CA PRO A 357 16.92 -6.13 -10.33
C PRO A 357 17.88 -7.29 -10.62
N HIS A 358 18.59 -7.77 -9.60
CA HIS A 358 19.52 -8.90 -9.74
C HIS A 358 18.79 -10.23 -9.99
N TYR A 359 17.61 -10.41 -9.39
CA TYR A 359 16.75 -11.57 -9.59
C TYR A 359 16.17 -11.54 -11.01
N LEU A 360 15.63 -10.40 -11.45
CA LEU A 360 15.09 -10.23 -12.80
C LEU A 360 16.13 -10.58 -13.88
N VAL A 361 17.34 -10.03 -13.81
CA VAL A 361 18.40 -10.35 -14.79
C VAL A 361 18.71 -11.84 -14.83
N ARG A 362 18.78 -12.50 -13.66
CA ARG A 362 19.00 -13.95 -13.60
C ARG A 362 17.84 -14.76 -14.15
N LEU A 363 16.61 -14.35 -13.87
CA LEU A 363 15.39 -14.96 -14.39
C LEU A 363 15.39 -14.94 -15.92
N LEU A 364 15.68 -13.78 -16.53
CA LEU A 364 15.74 -13.64 -17.99
C LEU A 364 16.85 -14.49 -18.61
N ALA A 365 18.03 -14.56 -17.96
CA ALA A 365 19.13 -15.39 -18.43
C ALA A 365 18.77 -16.88 -18.43
N VAL A 366 18.12 -17.38 -17.38
CA VAL A 366 17.67 -18.78 -17.31
C VAL A 366 16.53 -19.03 -18.29
N ALA A 367 15.54 -18.13 -18.36
CA ALA A 367 14.41 -18.25 -19.30
C ALA A 367 14.88 -18.41 -20.76
N SER A 368 15.89 -17.64 -21.18
CA SER A 368 16.50 -17.74 -22.52
C SER A 368 17.12 -19.11 -22.81
N GLN A 369 17.62 -19.82 -21.80
CA GLN A 369 18.16 -21.18 -21.94
C GLN A 369 17.04 -22.23 -22.01
N LYS A 370 15.95 -22.03 -21.26
CA LYS A 370 14.84 -22.98 -21.15
C LYS A 370 13.83 -22.89 -22.30
N LEU A 371 13.72 -21.73 -22.95
CA LEU A 371 12.84 -21.54 -24.10
C LEU A 371 13.38 -22.21 -25.37
N ARG A 372 12.48 -22.83 -26.14
CA ARG A 372 12.77 -23.39 -27.46
C ARG A 372 13.08 -22.27 -28.48
N PRO A 373 13.84 -22.55 -29.54
CA PRO A 373 13.90 -21.68 -30.71
C PRO A 373 12.50 -21.43 -31.29
N GLY A 374 12.21 -20.18 -31.64
CA GLY A 374 10.91 -19.68 -32.09
C GLY A 374 9.92 -19.32 -30.96
N SER A 375 10.22 -19.65 -29.70
CA SER A 375 9.32 -19.37 -28.58
C SER A 375 9.39 -17.91 -28.13
N LYS A 376 8.26 -17.42 -27.63
CA LYS A 376 8.12 -16.04 -27.17
C LYS A 376 8.18 -15.93 -25.66
N ILE A 377 8.79 -14.85 -25.19
CA ILE A 377 8.68 -14.34 -23.83
C ILE A 377 7.90 -13.04 -23.87
N ILE A 378 6.91 -12.89 -22.99
CA ILE A 378 6.09 -11.68 -22.88
C ILE A 378 6.05 -11.27 -21.42
N LEU A 379 6.48 -10.04 -21.14
CA LEU A 379 6.52 -9.47 -19.80
C LEU A 379 5.66 -8.20 -19.79
N GLU A 380 4.49 -8.26 -19.17
CA GLU A 380 3.59 -7.12 -18.98
C GLU A 380 3.80 -6.50 -17.59
N THR A 381 3.79 -5.17 -17.51
CA THR A 381 3.85 -4.41 -16.27
C THR A 381 3.25 -3.00 -16.46
N ILE A 382 3.00 -2.30 -15.36
CA ILE A 382 2.57 -0.89 -15.34
C ILE A 382 3.59 -0.02 -16.08
N ASN A 383 3.12 0.97 -16.85
CA ASN A 383 3.95 1.88 -17.63
C ASN A 383 4.40 3.10 -16.82
N PRO A 384 5.63 3.16 -16.27
CA PRO A 384 6.09 4.33 -15.54
C PRO A 384 6.41 5.53 -16.44
N ALA A 385 6.43 5.36 -17.77
CA ALA A 385 6.56 6.48 -18.70
C ALA A 385 5.26 7.29 -18.83
N CYS A 386 4.12 6.72 -18.43
CA CYS A 386 2.88 7.45 -18.25
C CYS A 386 2.84 8.05 -16.84
N TRP A 387 2.83 9.39 -16.75
CA TRP A 387 2.82 10.07 -15.45
C TRP A 387 1.65 9.62 -14.57
N PHE A 388 0.45 9.50 -15.15
CA PHE A 388 -0.73 9.07 -14.42
C PHE A 388 -0.58 7.65 -13.88
N ALA A 389 -0.16 6.69 -14.73
CA ALA A 389 0.00 5.30 -14.31
C ALA A 389 0.99 5.15 -13.17
N PHE A 390 2.09 5.93 -13.20
CA PHE A 390 3.09 5.92 -12.13
C PHE A 390 2.51 6.41 -10.79
N PHE A 391 1.85 7.58 -10.77
CA PHE A 391 1.36 8.17 -9.52
C PHE A 391 0.02 7.61 -9.03
N ASP A 392 -0.77 6.96 -9.90
CA ASP A 392 -2.07 6.41 -9.53
C ASP A 392 -2.02 4.91 -9.19
N ALA A 393 -1.39 4.12 -10.05
CA ALA A 393 -1.38 2.65 -9.94
C ALA A 393 -0.07 2.14 -9.34
N TYR A 394 1.08 2.54 -9.88
CA TYR A 394 2.37 1.97 -9.48
C TYR A 394 2.70 2.23 -8.00
N ILE A 395 2.59 3.46 -7.50
CA ILE A 395 2.94 3.75 -6.09
C ILE A 395 1.88 3.32 -5.08
N ARG A 396 0.72 2.82 -5.55
CA ARG A 396 -0.37 2.36 -4.69
C ARG A 396 -0.09 0.99 -4.07
N ASP A 397 0.60 0.13 -4.83
CA ASP A 397 1.09 -1.14 -4.31
C ASP A 397 2.48 -0.94 -3.69
N ILE A 398 2.55 -1.11 -2.37
CA ILE A 398 3.77 -0.92 -1.58
C ILE A 398 4.78 -2.07 -1.77
N THR A 399 4.38 -3.17 -2.42
CA THR A 399 5.25 -4.33 -2.69
C THR A 399 6.06 -4.15 -3.98
N HIS A 400 5.74 -3.17 -4.82
CA HIS A 400 6.54 -2.86 -6.00
C HIS A 400 7.95 -2.40 -5.61
N VAL A 401 8.95 -3.00 -6.25
CA VAL A 401 10.36 -2.78 -5.92
C VAL A 401 10.96 -1.66 -6.76
N ARG A 402 10.85 -1.74 -8.09
CA ARG A 402 11.40 -0.74 -9.03
C ARG A 402 10.51 -0.53 -10.26
N PRO A 403 10.25 0.73 -10.65
CA PRO A 403 9.55 0.99 -11.89
C PRO A 403 10.45 0.62 -13.06
N LEU A 404 9.94 -0.20 -13.97
CA LEU A 404 10.67 -0.64 -15.15
C LEU A 404 10.22 0.19 -16.36
N HIS A 405 11.11 1.04 -16.88
CA HIS A 405 10.83 1.76 -18.11
C HIS A 405 10.79 0.80 -19.31
N PRO A 406 9.90 0.99 -20.31
CA PRO A 406 9.81 0.09 -21.46
C PRO A 406 11.12 -0.16 -22.19
N ASP A 407 11.93 0.89 -22.39
CA ASP A 407 13.25 0.77 -23.02
C ASP A 407 14.23 -0.06 -22.18
N THR A 408 14.15 0.04 -20.85
CA THR A 408 14.99 -0.75 -19.95
C THR A 408 14.63 -2.21 -20.03
N LEU A 409 13.35 -2.57 -19.95
CA LEU A 409 12.90 -3.97 -20.02
C LEU A 409 13.20 -4.59 -21.40
N LYS A 410 13.01 -3.81 -22.48
CA LYS A 410 13.44 -4.18 -23.84
C LYS A 410 14.94 -4.42 -23.95
N TYR A 411 15.75 -3.54 -23.38
CA TYR A 411 17.20 -3.72 -23.34
C TYR A 411 17.58 -5.00 -22.58
N LEU A 412 16.98 -5.24 -21.41
CA LEU A 412 17.25 -6.43 -20.59
C LEU A 412 16.94 -7.73 -21.32
N LEU A 413 15.81 -7.82 -22.03
CA LEU A 413 15.50 -8.98 -22.87
C LEU A 413 16.55 -9.16 -23.98
N THR A 414 16.90 -8.09 -24.68
CA THR A 414 17.90 -8.14 -25.76
C THR A 414 19.27 -8.59 -25.23
N ALA A 415 19.69 -8.07 -24.09
CA ALA A 415 20.96 -8.41 -23.44
C ALA A 415 21.02 -9.88 -22.98
N ASN A 416 19.87 -10.51 -22.71
CA ASN A 416 19.77 -11.91 -22.29
C ASN A 416 19.51 -12.88 -23.46
N GLY A 417 19.71 -12.43 -24.71
CA GLY A 417 19.71 -13.31 -25.88
C GLY A 417 18.35 -13.52 -26.54
N PHE A 418 17.36 -12.69 -26.22
CA PHE A 418 16.13 -12.58 -27.00
C PHE A 418 16.32 -11.63 -28.18
N GLN A 419 15.70 -11.95 -29.31
CA GLN A 419 15.70 -11.18 -30.55
C GLN A 419 14.30 -10.67 -30.85
N GLN A 420 14.19 -9.81 -31.88
CA GLN A 420 12.92 -9.20 -32.31
C GLN A 420 12.11 -8.57 -31.17
N THR A 421 12.82 -7.87 -30.27
CA THR A 421 12.18 -7.29 -29.09
C THR A 421 11.29 -6.10 -29.45
N THR A 422 10.01 -6.16 -29.09
CA THR A 422 9.02 -5.11 -29.36
C THR A 422 8.31 -4.70 -28.07
N VAL A 423 7.85 -3.45 -28.02
CA VAL A 423 7.02 -2.93 -26.93
C VAL A 423 5.61 -2.82 -27.47
N ARG A 424 4.65 -3.35 -26.72
CA ARG A 424 3.23 -3.23 -26.95
C ARG A 424 2.65 -2.42 -25.79
N TYR A 425 1.93 -1.35 -26.09
CA TYR A 425 1.21 -0.60 -25.07
C TYR A 425 -0.24 -1.09 -24.97
N SER A 426 -0.82 -1.07 -23.77
CA SER A 426 -2.18 -1.51 -23.48
C SER A 426 -2.85 -0.58 -22.46
N ALA A 427 -4.14 -0.80 -22.19
CA ALA A 427 -4.92 0.03 -21.26
C ALA A 427 -4.78 1.54 -21.56
N ALA A 428 -5.16 1.96 -22.77
CA ALA A 428 -5.12 3.36 -23.17
C ALA A 428 -5.97 4.24 -22.23
N PHE A 429 -5.44 5.40 -21.86
CA PHE A 429 -6.17 6.35 -21.02
C PHE A 429 -7.42 6.86 -21.76
N PRO A 430 -8.61 6.87 -21.13
CA PRO A 430 -9.85 7.29 -21.79
C PRO A 430 -9.75 8.70 -22.41
N GLU A 431 -10.06 8.82 -23.70
CA GLU A 431 -9.93 10.08 -24.46
C GLU A 431 -10.78 11.22 -23.88
N ASP A 432 -11.96 10.90 -23.38
CA ASP A 432 -12.88 11.85 -22.75
C ASP A 432 -12.34 12.46 -21.44
N SER A 433 -11.35 11.79 -20.84
CA SER A 433 -10.73 12.17 -19.58
C SER A 433 -9.40 12.90 -19.75
N LYS A 434 -8.89 13.02 -20.99
CA LYS A 434 -7.68 13.79 -21.32
C LYS A 434 -7.94 15.30 -21.24
N LEU A 435 -6.85 16.08 -21.26
CA LEU A 435 -6.95 17.53 -21.38
C LEU A 435 -7.55 17.91 -22.73
N GLN A 436 -8.57 18.76 -22.71
CA GLN A 436 -9.34 19.13 -23.90
C GLN A 436 -8.76 20.35 -24.60
N HIS A 437 -8.76 20.33 -25.93
CA HIS A 437 -8.41 21.49 -26.74
C HIS A 437 -9.43 22.61 -26.60
N VAL A 438 -8.95 23.85 -26.72
CA VAL A 438 -9.82 25.02 -26.87
C VAL A 438 -10.20 25.15 -28.35
N ALA A 439 -11.50 25.24 -28.61
CA ALA A 439 -12.03 25.43 -29.97
C ALA A 439 -11.68 26.81 -30.53
N LEU A 440 -11.30 26.86 -31.81
CA LEU A 440 -11.12 28.09 -32.58
C LEU A 440 -12.37 28.31 -33.45
N ASP A 441 -13.02 29.47 -33.29
CA ASP A 441 -14.07 29.89 -34.21
C ASP A 441 -13.44 30.39 -35.50
N ALA A 442 -13.65 29.65 -36.60
CA ALA A 442 -13.04 29.89 -37.91
C ALA A 442 -13.32 31.28 -38.52
N GLU A 443 -14.30 32.02 -37.99
CA GLU A 443 -14.71 33.32 -38.51
C GLU A 443 -13.98 34.53 -37.89
N SER A 444 -13.21 34.34 -36.81
CA SER A 444 -12.57 35.44 -36.08
C SER A 444 -11.04 35.38 -36.13
N MET A 445 -10.45 35.75 -37.28
CA MET A 445 -9.00 35.95 -37.41
C MET A 445 -8.52 37.06 -36.46
N THR A 446 -8.02 36.68 -35.28
CA THR A 446 -7.58 37.63 -34.25
C THR A 446 -6.21 37.24 -33.69
N GLN A 447 -5.53 38.19 -33.03
CA GLN A 447 -4.24 37.95 -32.38
C GLN A 447 -4.26 36.82 -31.32
N LEU A 448 -5.46 36.38 -30.90
CA LEU A 448 -5.67 35.27 -29.98
C LEU A 448 -5.43 33.89 -30.61
N ASP A 449 -5.49 33.75 -31.94
CA ASP A 449 -5.35 32.44 -32.62
C ASP A 449 -3.99 31.80 -32.37
N ASN A 450 -2.93 32.62 -32.33
CA ASN A 450 -1.58 32.16 -32.00
C ASN A 450 -1.47 31.68 -30.55
N ALA A 451 -2.15 32.34 -29.61
CA ALA A 451 -2.15 31.96 -28.21
C ALA A 451 -2.92 30.65 -27.99
N VAL A 452 -4.07 30.49 -28.64
CA VAL A 452 -4.87 29.24 -28.59
C VAL A 452 -4.13 28.09 -29.25
N THR A 453 -3.51 28.31 -30.41
CA THR A 453 -2.67 27.30 -31.07
C THR A 453 -1.52 26.87 -30.16
N THR A 454 -0.84 27.82 -29.51
CA THR A 454 0.23 27.52 -28.56
C THR A 454 -0.29 26.73 -27.36
N LEU A 455 -1.47 27.07 -26.84
CA LEU A 455 -2.12 26.36 -25.75
C LEU A 455 -2.45 24.92 -26.14
N ASN A 456 -3.12 24.69 -27.28
CA ASN A 456 -3.46 23.35 -27.76
C ASN A 456 -2.20 22.50 -28.00
N ASN A 457 -1.13 23.09 -28.56
CA ASN A 457 0.16 22.41 -28.70
C ASN A 457 0.77 22.02 -27.33
N ASN A 458 0.56 22.81 -26.28
CA ASN A 458 1.01 22.46 -24.93
C ASN A 458 0.12 21.39 -24.29
N ILE A 459 -1.18 21.41 -24.58
CA ILE A 459 -2.13 20.37 -24.17
C ILE A 459 -1.74 19.03 -24.78
N ASP A 460 -1.37 18.99 -26.07
CA ASP A 460 -0.87 17.79 -26.73
C ASP A 460 0.38 17.25 -26.02
N LYS A 461 1.37 18.11 -25.77
CA LYS A 461 2.59 17.71 -25.03
C LYS A 461 2.29 17.15 -23.63
N LEU A 462 1.30 17.71 -22.94
CA LEU A 462 0.91 17.22 -21.62
C LEU A 462 0.16 15.88 -21.72
N ASN A 463 -0.76 15.73 -22.68
CA ASN A 463 -1.47 14.47 -22.91
C ASN A 463 -0.49 13.34 -23.31
N ASP A 464 0.47 13.64 -24.19
CA ASP A 464 1.51 12.70 -24.64
C ASP A 464 2.49 12.28 -23.53
N LEU A 465 2.53 13.02 -22.41
CA LEU A 465 3.34 12.68 -21.25
C LEU A 465 2.50 12.03 -20.13
N MET A 466 1.31 12.57 -19.88
CA MET A 466 0.54 12.26 -18.67
C MET A 466 -0.53 11.20 -18.89
N PHE A 467 -1.18 11.18 -20.04
CA PHE A 467 -2.42 10.43 -20.28
C PHE A 467 -2.28 9.54 -21.52
N THR A 468 -1.31 8.62 -21.46
CA THR A 468 -0.97 7.74 -22.58
C THR A 468 -1.57 6.34 -22.40
N HIS A 469 -0.73 5.35 -22.13
CA HIS A 469 -1.11 3.96 -21.90
C HIS A 469 -0.69 3.58 -20.49
N LEU A 470 -1.62 2.96 -19.76
CA LEU A 470 -1.39 2.63 -18.35
C LEU A 470 -0.44 1.45 -18.18
N ASP A 471 -0.47 0.52 -19.13
CA ASP A 471 0.32 -0.71 -19.11
C ASP A 471 1.14 -0.86 -20.39
N TYR A 472 2.18 -1.69 -20.32
CA TYR A 472 2.89 -2.14 -21.50
C TYR A 472 3.39 -3.57 -21.32
N ALA A 473 3.61 -4.26 -22.43
CA ALA A 473 4.28 -5.54 -22.50
C ALA A 473 5.49 -5.47 -23.41
N VAL A 474 6.59 -6.09 -22.99
CA VAL A 474 7.74 -6.33 -23.87
C VAL A 474 7.72 -7.78 -24.32
N ILE A 475 7.75 -7.94 -25.64
CA ILE A 475 7.73 -9.24 -26.30
C ILE A 475 9.12 -9.49 -26.87
N GLY A 476 9.70 -10.65 -26.56
CA GLY A 476 10.96 -11.11 -27.14
C GLY A 476 10.80 -12.50 -27.74
N GLU A 477 11.58 -12.81 -28.77
CA GLU A 477 11.62 -14.14 -29.39
C GLU A 477 12.97 -14.79 -29.14
N ARG A 478 12.98 -16.08 -28.82
CA ARG A 478 14.20 -16.87 -28.69
C ARG A 478 14.52 -17.50 -30.04
N LEU A 479 15.54 -17.03 -30.77
CA LEU A 479 15.89 -17.58 -32.10
C LEU A 479 16.81 -18.81 -32.09
#